data_AF-A0A0G7ZLQ9-F1
#
_entry.id   AF-A0A0G7ZLQ9-F1
#
_cell.length_a   1.000
_cell.length_b   1.000
_cell.length_c   1.000
_cell.angle_alpha   90.00
_cell.angle_beta   90.00
_cell.angle_gamma   90.00
#
_symmetry.space_group_name_H-M   'P 1'
#
loop_
_entity.id
_entity.type
_entity.pdbx_description
1 polymer ?
#
loop_
_entity_poly.entity_id
_entity_poly.type
_entity_poly.pdbx_seq_one_letter_code
_entity_poly.pdbx_strand_id
1 'polypeptide(L)'
;MLKNKEILKLSIENKDEIFIENIKTENWLENNINFYKNFIDLVKSFSTIESSSEKEKIFKKIKKDFLNNEMFSYLDFSSYLFTFNITKSVLKSISESEIKKLLNLYYIERIKLYENLNIPINSAVMQILKDEHSSRKKGKYGQKEISKILLENNFKKFDYLESEKIKNNEFSIKEQEISEICKKEKINFEYKKNNLNKNPDFIFKFDNSFFIGEHKYLKEFGGAQSKQILETIKFISYNENNIYYISIIESFIFEKFFEKNSGELNKILSESKNFYCNKEGFKKLINSL
;
A
#
# COMPACT_ATOMS: atom_id res chain seq x y z
N MET A 1 -16.46 15.00 21.82
CA MET A 1 -16.46 13.91 20.81
C MET A 1 -17.80 13.86 20.09
N LEU A 2 -17.79 14.10 18.77
CA LEU A 2 -18.98 14.00 17.90
C LEU A 2 -19.53 12.58 17.85
N LYS A 3 -20.84 12.43 17.58
CA LYS A 3 -21.46 11.10 17.42
C LYS A 3 -21.06 10.50 16.06
N ASN A 4 -20.99 9.17 16.00
CA ASN A 4 -20.59 8.47 14.76
C ASN A 4 -21.48 8.80 13.55
N LYS A 5 -22.79 8.97 13.72
CA LYS A 5 -23.72 9.41 12.65
C LYS A 5 -23.43 10.81 12.15
N GLU A 6 -23.00 11.72 13.02
CA GLU A 6 -22.61 13.09 12.63
C GLU A 6 -21.31 13.06 11.83
N ILE A 7 -20.33 12.26 12.27
CA ILE A 7 -19.07 12.04 11.55
C ILE A 7 -19.32 11.45 10.16
N LEU A 8 -20.18 10.43 10.07
CA LEU A 8 -20.53 9.81 8.79
C LEU A 8 -21.23 10.82 7.85
N LYS A 9 -22.16 11.62 8.38
CA LYS A 9 -22.83 12.69 7.61
C LYS A 9 -21.81 13.67 7.05
N LEU A 10 -20.87 14.14 7.87
CA LEU A 10 -19.79 15.03 7.44
C LEU A 10 -18.91 14.38 6.36
N SER A 11 -18.66 13.08 6.44
CA SER A 11 -17.93 12.35 5.40
C SER A 11 -18.67 12.28 4.07
N ILE A 12 -20.00 12.17 4.09
CA ILE A 12 -20.81 12.15 2.85
C ILE A 12 -20.84 13.54 2.22
N GLU A 13 -21.00 14.58 3.04
CA GLU A 13 -21.08 15.98 2.59
C GLU A 13 -19.74 16.51 2.06
N ASN A 14 -18.61 16.03 2.59
CA ASN A 14 -17.28 16.46 2.22
C ASN A 14 -16.57 15.36 1.43
N LYS A 15 -16.77 15.35 0.11
CA LYS A 15 -16.16 14.36 -0.79
C LYS A 15 -14.64 14.45 -0.76
N ASP A 16 -13.98 13.29 -0.76
CA ASP A 16 -12.54 13.26 -1.00
C ASP A 16 -12.27 13.75 -2.43
N GLU A 17 -11.34 14.68 -2.57
CA GLU A 17 -10.82 15.06 -3.87
C GLU A 17 -10.14 13.86 -4.54
N ILE A 18 -10.08 13.90 -5.87
CA ILE A 18 -9.28 12.93 -6.62
C ILE A 18 -7.86 13.00 -6.08
N PHE A 19 -7.36 11.86 -5.60
CA PHE A 19 -5.99 11.77 -5.11
C PHE A 19 -5.04 11.99 -6.30
N ILE A 20 -4.53 13.20 -6.40
CA ILE A 20 -3.42 13.54 -7.27
C ILE A 20 -2.17 13.25 -6.44
N GLU A 21 -1.59 12.05 -6.59
CA GLU A 21 -0.21 11.87 -6.21
C GLU A 21 0.56 12.96 -6.96
N ASN A 22 1.42 13.73 -6.30
CA ASN A 22 2.32 14.63 -7.01
C ASN A 22 3.23 13.77 -7.89
N ILE A 23 2.75 13.44 -9.09
CA ILE A 23 3.51 12.85 -10.21
C ILE A 23 4.52 13.89 -10.72
N LYS A 24 4.62 15.05 -10.07
CA LYS A 24 5.80 15.92 -10.06
C LYS A 24 6.99 15.23 -9.38
N THR A 25 7.46 14.16 -10.01
CA THR A 25 8.87 13.85 -9.98
C THR A 25 9.46 14.42 -11.25
N GLU A 26 9.54 15.74 -11.34
CA GLU A 26 10.46 16.35 -12.30
C GLU A 26 11.82 15.69 -12.02
N ASN A 27 12.37 15.02 -13.04
CA ASN A 27 13.66 14.33 -13.08
C ASN A 27 13.74 12.87 -12.57
N TRP A 28 12.68 12.18 -12.11
CA TRP A 28 12.84 10.75 -11.75
C TRP A 28 13.21 9.90 -12.97
N LEU A 29 12.54 10.12 -14.10
CA LEU A 29 12.82 9.36 -15.31
C LEU A 29 14.23 9.66 -15.83
N GLU A 30 14.62 10.93 -15.83
CA GLU A 30 15.96 11.38 -16.22
C GLU A 30 17.04 10.74 -15.37
N ASN A 31 16.84 10.66 -14.05
CA ASN A 31 17.79 10.05 -13.12
C ASN A 31 17.91 8.53 -13.27
N ASN A 32 16.92 7.87 -13.87
CA ASN A 32 16.82 6.41 -13.90
C ASN A 32 16.84 5.80 -15.30
N ILE A 33 16.81 6.60 -16.37
CA ILE A 33 16.80 6.10 -17.75
C ILE A 33 18.03 5.24 -18.07
N ASN A 34 19.19 5.60 -17.53
CA ASN A 34 20.43 4.87 -17.76
C ASN A 34 20.39 3.49 -17.11
N PHE A 35 19.65 3.30 -16.01
CA PHE A 35 19.44 1.98 -15.43
C PHE A 35 18.75 1.06 -16.44
N TYR A 36 17.68 1.52 -17.08
CA TYR A 36 16.95 0.74 -18.08
C TYR A 36 17.78 0.44 -19.33
N LYS A 37 18.45 1.46 -19.89
CA LYS A 37 19.32 1.28 -21.06
C LYS A 37 20.41 0.23 -20.79
N ASN A 38 21.10 0.37 -19.66
CA ASN A 38 22.14 -0.57 -19.24
C ASN A 38 21.61 -1.99 -19.07
N PHE A 39 20.38 -2.16 -18.54
CA PHE A 39 19.75 -3.48 -18.44
C PHE A 39 19.54 -4.10 -19.82
N ILE A 40 18.94 -3.36 -20.74
CA ILE A 40 18.66 -3.83 -22.11
C ILE A 40 19.96 -4.24 -22.82
N ASP A 41 21.01 -3.42 -22.72
CA ASP A 41 22.30 -3.70 -23.36
C ASP A 41 22.96 -4.96 -22.79
N LEU A 42 22.86 -5.17 -21.48
CA LEU A 42 23.36 -6.40 -20.84
C LEU A 42 22.55 -7.62 -21.26
N VAL A 43 21.22 -7.52 -21.39
CA VAL A 43 20.38 -8.64 -21.87
C VAL A 43 20.72 -8.99 -23.32
N LYS A 44 20.88 -7.99 -24.19
CA LYS A 44 21.31 -8.20 -25.58
C LYS A 44 22.66 -8.92 -25.59
N SER A 45 23.65 -8.37 -24.90
CA SER A 45 25.00 -8.94 -24.81
C SER A 45 24.99 -10.37 -24.28
N PHE A 46 24.25 -10.63 -23.20
CA PHE A 46 24.09 -11.97 -22.65
C PHE A 46 23.52 -12.97 -23.68
N SER A 47 22.60 -12.51 -24.52
CA SER A 47 21.87 -13.37 -25.46
C SER A 47 22.62 -13.59 -26.77
N THR A 48 23.51 -12.67 -27.17
CA THR A 48 24.25 -12.74 -28.45
C THR A 48 25.70 -13.20 -28.32
N ILE A 49 26.32 -13.08 -27.15
CA ILE A 49 27.73 -13.46 -26.97
C ILE A 49 27.90 -14.98 -27.03
N GLU A 50 28.88 -15.44 -27.80
CA GLU A 50 29.18 -16.88 -27.95
C GLU A 50 30.05 -17.41 -26.80
N SER A 51 30.92 -16.57 -26.25
CA SER A 51 31.83 -16.94 -25.17
C SER A 51 31.06 -17.26 -23.88
N SER A 52 31.10 -18.53 -23.45
CA SER A 52 30.43 -19.00 -22.24
C SER A 52 30.95 -18.31 -20.97
N SER A 53 32.25 -18.02 -20.91
CA SER A 53 32.87 -17.37 -19.75
C SER A 53 32.43 -15.91 -19.62
N GLU A 54 32.29 -15.18 -20.73
CA GLU A 54 31.83 -13.80 -20.75
C GLU A 54 30.32 -13.72 -20.49
N LYS A 55 29.55 -14.64 -21.06
CA LYS A 55 28.11 -14.79 -20.79
C LYS A 55 27.84 -14.94 -19.30
N GLU A 56 28.65 -15.72 -18.60
CA GLU A 56 28.55 -15.90 -17.15
C GLU A 56 28.88 -14.61 -16.37
N LYS A 57 29.90 -13.86 -16.80
CA LYS A 57 30.22 -12.55 -16.20
C LYS A 57 29.08 -11.55 -16.35
N ILE A 58 28.47 -11.48 -17.54
CA ILE A 58 27.33 -10.62 -17.82
C ILE A 58 26.13 -11.02 -16.96
N PHE A 59 25.83 -12.32 -16.87
CA PHE A 59 24.73 -12.82 -16.04
C PHE A 59 24.91 -12.43 -14.57
N LYS A 60 26.10 -12.62 -14.01
CA LYS A 60 26.40 -12.21 -12.63
C LYS A 60 26.19 -10.72 -12.41
N LYS A 61 26.55 -9.89 -13.40
CA LYS A 61 26.29 -8.44 -13.37
C LYS A 61 24.79 -8.14 -13.39
N ILE A 62 24.02 -8.78 -14.27
CA ILE A 62 22.55 -8.65 -14.31
C ILE A 62 21.93 -9.00 -12.95
N LYS A 63 22.33 -10.14 -12.37
CA LYS A 63 21.82 -10.61 -11.08
C LYS A 63 22.11 -9.61 -9.95
N LYS A 64 23.35 -9.12 -9.89
CA LYS A 64 23.81 -8.20 -8.84
C LYS A 64 23.14 -6.83 -8.95
N ASP A 65 23.18 -6.24 -10.15
CA ASP A 65 22.87 -4.81 -10.32
C ASP A 65 21.36 -4.58 -10.52
N PHE A 66 20.62 -5.59 -11.01
CA PHE A 66 19.22 -5.42 -11.43
C PHE A 66 18.23 -6.30 -10.66
N LEU A 67 18.43 -7.63 -10.61
CA LEU A 67 17.38 -8.53 -10.11
C LEU A 67 17.02 -8.30 -8.63
N ASN A 68 18.00 -7.87 -7.83
CA ASN A 68 17.81 -7.53 -6.42
C ASN A 68 17.53 -6.04 -6.17
N ASN A 69 17.58 -5.21 -7.21
CA ASN A 69 17.41 -3.76 -7.10
C ASN A 69 15.92 -3.39 -6.92
N GLU A 70 15.62 -2.35 -6.13
CA GLU A 70 14.26 -1.84 -5.99
C GLU A 70 13.66 -1.39 -7.33
N MET A 71 14.50 -0.87 -8.22
CA MET A 71 14.15 -0.40 -9.56
C MET A 71 13.74 -1.51 -10.53
N PHE A 72 13.98 -2.78 -10.18
CA PHE A 72 13.61 -3.94 -11.01
C PHE A 72 12.14 -3.92 -11.44
N SER A 73 11.24 -3.52 -10.54
CA SER A 73 9.79 -3.49 -10.82
C SER A 73 9.40 -2.49 -11.92
N TYR A 74 10.30 -1.56 -12.26
CA TYR A 74 10.06 -0.58 -13.33
C TYR A 74 10.74 -0.98 -14.64
N LEU A 75 11.32 -2.18 -14.72
CA LEU A 75 11.76 -2.79 -15.97
C LEU A 75 10.58 -3.51 -16.61
N ASP A 76 10.42 -3.37 -17.91
CA ASP A 76 9.45 -4.15 -18.70
C ASP A 76 9.69 -5.66 -18.62
N PHE A 77 10.94 -6.09 -18.39
CA PHE A 77 11.24 -7.49 -18.06
C PHE A 77 10.46 -7.98 -16.83
N SER A 78 10.25 -7.16 -15.80
CA SER A 78 9.44 -7.56 -14.64
C SER A 78 7.99 -7.82 -15.01
N SER A 79 7.46 -7.08 -16.00
CA SER A 79 6.11 -7.29 -16.53
C SER A 79 6.04 -8.52 -17.45
N TYR A 80 7.10 -8.74 -18.23
CA TYR A 80 7.23 -9.96 -19.04
C TYR A 80 7.21 -11.22 -18.18
N LEU A 81 7.84 -11.21 -17.00
CA LEU A 81 7.78 -12.35 -16.07
C LEU A 81 6.35 -12.74 -15.64
N PHE A 82 5.40 -11.80 -15.64
CA PHE A 82 4.00 -12.13 -15.33
C PHE A 82 3.36 -13.07 -16.36
N THR A 83 3.84 -13.10 -17.61
CA THR A 83 3.34 -14.08 -18.61
C THR A 83 3.69 -15.52 -18.24
N PHE A 84 4.61 -15.71 -17.29
CA PHE A 84 5.02 -17.00 -16.74
C PHE A 84 4.53 -17.20 -15.29
N ASN A 85 3.65 -16.34 -14.79
CA ASN A 85 3.22 -16.30 -13.38
C ASN A 85 4.39 -16.09 -12.39
N ILE A 86 5.46 -15.44 -12.83
CA ILE A 86 6.64 -15.17 -11.99
C ILE A 86 6.55 -13.74 -11.47
N THR A 87 6.49 -13.59 -10.15
CA THR A 87 6.62 -12.29 -9.48
C THR A 87 8.07 -12.07 -9.03
N LYS A 88 8.42 -10.83 -8.65
CA LYS A 88 9.74 -10.52 -8.07
C LYS A 88 10.09 -11.39 -6.85
N SER A 89 9.10 -11.73 -6.01
CA SER A 89 9.34 -12.61 -4.86
C SER A 89 9.60 -14.05 -5.28
N VAL A 90 8.85 -14.56 -6.26
CA VAL A 90 9.04 -15.91 -6.82
C VAL A 90 10.37 -16.02 -7.57
N LEU A 91 10.82 -14.95 -8.23
CA LEU A 91 12.11 -14.95 -8.95
C LEU A 91 13.30 -15.34 -8.06
N LYS A 92 13.22 -15.07 -6.75
CA LYS A 92 14.28 -15.42 -5.78
C LYS A 92 14.42 -16.93 -5.56
N SER A 93 13.37 -17.70 -5.81
CA SER A 93 13.37 -19.17 -5.68
C SER A 93 13.62 -19.90 -6.99
N ILE A 94 13.78 -19.18 -8.10
CA ILE A 94 14.03 -19.75 -9.42
C ILE A 94 15.53 -20.03 -9.59
N SER A 95 15.87 -21.15 -10.23
CA SER A 95 17.27 -21.51 -10.48
C SER A 95 17.94 -20.54 -11.46
N GLU A 96 19.26 -20.37 -11.35
CA GLU A 96 19.99 -19.49 -12.26
C GLU A 96 19.85 -19.92 -13.72
N SER A 97 19.80 -21.22 -13.99
CA SER A 97 19.55 -21.79 -15.33
C SER A 97 18.21 -21.32 -15.91
N GLU A 98 17.15 -21.29 -15.09
CA GLU A 98 15.84 -20.84 -15.54
C GLU A 98 15.81 -19.32 -15.75
N ILE A 99 16.47 -18.54 -14.90
CA ILE A 99 16.60 -17.09 -15.11
C ILE A 99 17.34 -16.81 -16.42
N LYS A 100 18.44 -17.52 -16.69
CA LYS A 100 19.17 -17.42 -17.97
C LYS A 100 18.26 -17.73 -19.16
N LYS A 101 17.41 -18.76 -19.05
CA LYS A 101 16.42 -19.08 -20.08
C LYS A 101 15.42 -17.94 -20.28
N LEU A 102 14.88 -17.36 -19.20
CA LEU A 102 13.94 -16.25 -19.25
C LEU A 102 14.55 -14.98 -19.87
N LEU A 103 15.83 -14.70 -19.62
CA LEU A 103 16.54 -13.58 -20.24
C LEU A 103 16.68 -13.76 -21.77
N ASN A 104 17.01 -14.98 -22.23
CA ASN A 104 17.07 -15.27 -23.66
C ASN A 104 15.68 -15.17 -24.33
N LEU A 105 14.64 -15.70 -23.67
CA LEU A 105 13.26 -15.60 -24.18
C LEU A 105 12.81 -14.15 -24.26
N TYR A 106 13.07 -13.36 -23.22
CA TYR A 106 12.79 -11.93 -23.21
C TYR A 106 13.50 -11.18 -24.36
N TYR A 107 14.77 -11.50 -24.62
CA TYR A 107 15.50 -10.94 -25.75
C TYR A 107 14.82 -11.26 -27.09
N ILE A 108 14.44 -12.51 -27.31
CA ILE A 108 13.86 -12.97 -28.57
C ILE A 108 12.44 -12.42 -28.77
N GLU A 109 11.59 -12.55 -27.75
CA GLU A 109 10.15 -12.27 -27.85
C GLU A 109 9.79 -10.79 -27.67
N ARG A 110 10.67 -10.00 -27.04
CA ARG A 110 10.44 -8.57 -26.80
C ARG A 110 11.45 -7.70 -27.51
N ILE A 111 12.73 -7.80 -27.14
CA ILE A 111 13.75 -6.87 -27.64
C ILE A 111 13.88 -6.96 -29.16
N LYS A 112 14.10 -8.16 -29.72
CA LYS A 112 14.19 -8.36 -31.18
C LYS A 112 12.88 -7.98 -31.90
N LEU A 113 11.74 -8.32 -31.30
CA LEU A 113 10.43 -7.95 -31.87
C LEU A 113 10.31 -6.42 -32.02
N TYR A 114 10.65 -5.67 -30.97
CA TYR A 114 10.58 -4.21 -30.98
C TYR A 114 11.55 -3.60 -32.00
N GLU A 115 12.78 -4.12 -32.07
CA GLU A 115 13.77 -3.72 -33.08
C GLU A 115 13.25 -3.96 -34.50
N ASN A 116 12.70 -5.15 -34.78
CA ASN A 116 12.15 -5.51 -36.09
C ASN A 116 10.95 -4.63 -36.50
N LEU A 117 10.16 -4.19 -35.52
CA LEU A 117 9.02 -3.30 -35.74
C LEU A 117 9.39 -1.81 -35.71
N ASN A 118 10.67 -1.47 -35.58
CA ASN A 118 11.15 -0.09 -35.38
C ASN A 118 10.46 0.62 -34.19
N ILE A 119 10.08 -0.14 -33.17
CA ILE A 119 9.52 0.41 -31.93
C ILE A 119 10.70 0.82 -31.04
N PRO A 120 10.83 2.11 -30.68
CA PRO A 120 11.92 2.54 -29.82
C PRO A 120 11.75 1.94 -28.43
N ILE A 121 12.78 1.21 -27.99
CA ILE A 121 12.92 0.77 -26.60
C ILE A 121 13.24 2.01 -25.76
N ASN A 122 12.19 2.72 -25.35
CA ASN A 122 12.32 4.02 -24.72
C ASN A 122 11.83 4.02 -23.27
N SER A 123 12.22 5.05 -22.55
CA SER A 123 11.96 5.23 -21.12
C SER A 123 10.49 5.47 -20.79
N ALA A 124 9.61 5.68 -21.76
CA ALA A 124 8.17 5.83 -21.49
C ALA A 124 7.60 4.57 -20.82
N VAL A 125 8.12 3.38 -21.15
CA VAL A 125 7.70 2.13 -20.49
C VAL A 125 8.04 2.15 -19.00
N MET A 126 9.19 2.67 -18.59
CA MET A 126 9.51 2.81 -17.17
C MET A 126 8.53 3.76 -16.46
N GLN A 127 8.14 4.85 -17.13
CA GLN A 127 7.20 5.82 -16.57
C GLN A 127 5.80 5.19 -16.43
N ILE A 128 5.33 4.48 -17.45
CA ILE A 128 4.06 3.73 -17.41
C ILE A 128 4.06 2.72 -16.26
N LEU A 129 5.11 1.92 -16.12
CA LEU A 129 5.22 0.93 -15.05
C LEU A 129 5.28 1.58 -13.66
N LYS A 130 5.96 2.73 -13.55
CA LYS A 130 5.96 3.51 -12.31
C LYS A 130 4.56 4.01 -11.96
N ASP A 131 3.83 4.52 -12.93
CA ASP A 131 2.47 5.02 -12.74
C ASP A 131 1.50 3.88 -12.39
N GLU A 132 1.67 2.70 -12.97
CA GLU A 132 0.93 1.49 -12.59
C GLU A 132 1.22 1.10 -11.14
N HIS A 133 2.50 1.13 -10.74
CA HIS A 133 2.94 0.82 -9.38
C HIS A 133 2.58 1.87 -8.32
N SER A 134 2.22 3.10 -8.71
CA SER A 134 1.74 4.15 -7.80
C SER A 134 0.59 3.67 -6.91
N SER A 135 -0.27 2.82 -7.48
CA SER A 135 -1.38 2.15 -6.81
C SER A 135 -0.99 1.47 -5.49
N ARG A 136 0.17 0.82 -5.45
CA ARG A 136 0.66 0.03 -4.31
C ARG A 136 1.21 0.92 -3.19
N LYS A 137 1.58 2.17 -3.50
CA LYS A 137 2.12 3.13 -2.52
C LYS A 137 1.02 3.82 -1.71
N LYS A 138 -0.24 3.74 -2.16
CA LYS A 138 -1.38 4.42 -1.53
C LYS A 138 -1.67 3.97 -0.09
N GLY A 139 -1.40 2.72 0.28
CA GLY A 139 -1.55 2.26 1.68
C GLY A 139 -0.59 2.95 2.65
N LYS A 140 0.70 3.07 2.26
CA LYS A 140 1.69 3.84 3.05
C LYS A 140 1.38 5.33 3.07
N TYR A 141 0.77 5.84 2.00
CA TYR A 141 0.32 7.23 1.96
C TYR A 141 -0.80 7.50 2.98
N GLY A 142 -1.82 6.63 3.05
CA GLY A 142 -2.88 6.72 4.05
C GLY A 142 -2.36 6.81 5.49
N GLN A 143 -1.43 5.93 5.86
CA GLN A 143 -0.78 5.96 7.18
C GLN A 143 -0.02 7.26 7.44
N LYS A 144 0.63 7.83 6.42
CA LYS A 144 1.30 9.14 6.54
C LYS A 144 0.31 10.28 6.77
N GLU A 145 -0.80 10.30 6.05
CA GLU A 145 -1.85 11.31 6.23
C GLU A 145 -2.51 11.20 7.61
N ILE A 146 -2.81 9.99 8.07
CA ILE A 146 -3.31 9.76 9.44
C ILE A 146 -2.31 10.29 10.47
N SER A 147 -1.03 9.96 10.32
CA SER A 147 0.03 10.48 11.19
C SER A 147 0.09 12.01 11.16
N LYS A 148 -0.10 12.63 9.99
CA LYS A 148 -0.10 14.09 9.84
C LYS A 148 -1.28 14.71 10.59
N ILE A 149 -2.50 14.20 10.38
CA ILE A 149 -3.72 14.68 11.04
C ILE A 149 -3.59 14.59 12.57
N LEU A 150 -3.04 13.49 13.09
CA LEU A 150 -2.82 13.31 14.53
C LEU A 150 -1.78 14.32 15.07
N LEU A 151 -0.65 14.49 14.39
CA LEU A 151 0.38 15.45 14.78
C LEU A 151 -0.12 16.90 14.77
N GLU A 152 -0.90 17.28 13.75
CA GLU A 152 -1.53 18.61 13.65
C GLU A 152 -2.53 18.87 14.79
N ASN A 153 -3.02 17.80 15.44
CA ASN A 153 -3.94 17.85 16.58
C ASN A 153 -3.27 17.51 17.91
N ASN A 154 -1.99 17.86 18.06
CA ASN A 154 -1.22 17.73 19.31
C ASN A 154 -1.03 16.28 19.82
N PHE A 155 -1.26 15.27 18.99
CA PHE A 155 -0.82 13.92 19.32
C PHE A 155 0.69 13.78 19.12
N LYS A 156 1.31 12.91 19.90
CA LYS A 156 2.74 12.58 19.80
C LYS A 156 2.93 11.14 19.34
N LYS A 157 4.00 10.88 18.59
CA LYS A 157 4.36 9.50 18.26
C LYS A 157 4.79 8.77 19.52
N PHE A 158 4.27 7.57 19.70
CA PHE A 158 4.72 6.65 20.73
C PHE A 158 6.13 6.17 20.41
N ASP A 159 7.02 6.23 21.40
CA ASP A 159 8.34 5.61 21.33
C ASP A 159 8.40 4.43 22.30
N TYR A 160 8.39 3.23 21.73
CA TYR A 160 8.37 1.99 22.50
C TYR A 160 9.70 1.66 23.18
N LEU A 161 10.81 2.28 22.74
CA LEU A 161 12.13 2.12 23.36
C LEU A 161 12.23 2.90 24.66
N GLU A 162 11.52 4.03 24.74
CA GLU A 162 11.56 4.95 25.88
C GLU A 162 10.37 4.82 26.83
N SER A 163 9.30 4.12 26.42
CA SER A 163 8.05 4.06 27.18
C SER A 163 7.52 2.64 27.42
N GLU A 164 7.14 2.38 28.66
CA GLU A 164 6.47 1.12 29.06
C GLU A 164 5.00 1.07 28.65
N LYS A 165 4.34 2.22 28.54
CA LYS A 165 2.90 2.32 28.25
C LYS A 165 2.62 3.51 27.35
N ILE A 166 1.59 3.39 26.52
CA ILE A 166 1.16 4.50 25.68
C ILE A 166 0.35 5.48 26.54
N LYS A 167 0.73 6.77 26.46
CA LYS A 167 0.09 7.85 27.22
C LYS A 167 -1.09 8.43 26.44
N ASN A 168 -1.84 9.28 27.13
CA ASN A 168 -2.90 10.03 26.48
C ASN A 168 -2.31 10.94 25.38
N ASN A 169 -3.00 11.07 24.26
CA ASN A 169 -2.58 11.80 23.07
C ASN A 169 -1.29 11.24 22.43
N GLU A 170 -1.02 9.95 22.59
CA GLU A 170 0.03 9.26 21.84
C GLU A 170 -0.55 8.33 20.78
N PHE A 171 0.19 8.10 19.70
CA PHE A 171 -0.21 7.21 18.61
C PHE A 171 0.96 6.42 18.02
N SER A 172 0.64 5.30 17.37
CA SER A 172 1.57 4.57 16.51
C SER A 172 0.90 4.12 15.22
N ILE A 173 1.69 4.12 14.14
CA ILE A 173 1.35 3.54 12.82
C ILE A 173 2.29 2.38 12.46
N LYS A 174 3.20 1.98 13.35
CA LYS A 174 4.18 0.92 13.09
C LYS A 174 3.66 -0.39 13.66
N GLU A 175 3.65 -1.41 12.82
CA GLU A 175 3.10 -2.73 13.17
C GLU A 175 3.70 -3.33 14.46
N GLN A 176 5.02 -3.22 14.63
CA GLN A 176 5.73 -3.72 15.81
C GLN A 176 5.33 -2.98 17.08
N GLU A 177 5.27 -1.66 17.01
CA GLU A 177 4.85 -0.80 18.13
C GLU A 177 3.40 -1.08 18.52
N ILE A 178 2.49 -1.21 17.55
CA ILE A 178 1.09 -1.54 17.82
C ILE A 178 0.96 -2.90 18.52
N SER A 179 1.70 -3.91 18.06
CA SER A 179 1.71 -5.23 18.70
C SER A 179 2.17 -5.17 20.14
N GLU A 180 3.23 -4.39 20.42
CA GLU A 180 3.74 -4.17 21.77
C GLU A 180 2.76 -3.37 22.64
N ILE A 181 2.12 -2.33 22.10
CA ILE A 181 1.08 -1.57 22.81
C ILE A 181 -0.05 -2.52 23.22
N CYS A 182 -0.60 -3.31 22.30
CA CYS A 182 -1.68 -4.25 22.62
C CYS A 182 -1.27 -5.23 23.73
N LYS A 183 -0.03 -5.72 23.72
CA LYS A 183 0.50 -6.62 24.74
C LYS A 183 0.65 -5.94 26.10
N LYS A 184 1.30 -4.76 26.16
CA LYS A 184 1.61 -4.05 27.41
C LYS A 184 0.36 -3.46 28.07
N GLU A 185 -0.59 -2.98 27.27
CA GLU A 185 -1.88 -2.45 27.73
C GLU A 185 -2.94 -3.54 27.94
N LYS A 186 -2.62 -4.82 27.65
CA LYS A 186 -3.53 -5.97 27.75
C LYS A 186 -4.82 -5.77 26.94
N ILE A 187 -4.70 -5.19 25.75
CA ILE A 187 -5.80 -5.00 24.81
C ILE A 187 -6.14 -6.38 24.21
N ASN A 188 -7.38 -6.82 24.41
CA ASN A 188 -7.86 -8.12 23.92
C ASN A 188 -7.89 -8.17 22.38
N PHE A 189 -8.28 -7.06 21.75
CA PHE A 189 -8.27 -6.80 20.31
C PHE A 189 -8.84 -7.98 19.51
N GLU A 190 -10.14 -8.20 19.67
CA GLU A 190 -10.84 -9.38 19.13
C GLU A 190 -10.74 -9.50 17.61
N TYR A 191 -10.68 -8.36 16.91
CA TYR A 191 -10.51 -8.37 15.47
C TYR A 191 -9.23 -9.10 15.05
N LYS A 192 -8.10 -8.88 15.73
CA LYS A 192 -6.82 -9.54 15.41
C LYS A 192 -6.88 -11.05 15.61
N LYS A 193 -7.49 -11.51 16.70
CA LYS A 193 -7.67 -12.95 16.99
C LYS A 193 -8.50 -13.66 15.92
N ASN A 194 -9.51 -12.98 15.40
CA ASN A 194 -10.46 -13.55 14.44
C ASN A 194 -10.05 -13.35 12.96
N ASN A 195 -8.98 -12.61 12.67
CA ASN A 195 -8.56 -12.28 11.30
C ASN A 195 -7.04 -12.46 11.11
N LEU A 196 -6.56 -13.70 11.34
CA LEU A 196 -5.19 -14.14 11.04
C LEU A 196 -4.08 -13.32 11.69
N ASN A 197 -4.31 -12.79 12.89
CA ASN A 197 -3.35 -11.96 13.62
C ASN A 197 -2.91 -10.68 12.88
N LYS A 198 -3.72 -10.19 11.94
CA LYS A 198 -3.44 -8.95 11.21
C LYS A 198 -3.46 -7.76 12.16
N ASN A 199 -2.41 -6.94 12.10
CA ASN A 199 -2.33 -5.69 12.83
C ASN A 199 -3.15 -4.58 12.15
N PRO A 200 -3.69 -3.62 12.93
CA PRO A 200 -4.40 -2.48 12.38
C PRO A 200 -3.38 -1.49 11.78
N ASP A 201 -3.87 -0.53 11.00
CA ASP A 201 -3.00 0.48 10.37
C ASP A 201 -2.50 1.51 11.38
N PHE A 202 -3.27 1.78 12.43
CA PHE A 202 -2.87 2.70 13.49
C PHE A 202 -3.59 2.42 14.81
N ILE A 203 -3.00 2.93 15.89
CA ILE A 203 -3.60 3.02 17.22
C ILE A 203 -3.27 4.38 17.83
N PHE A 204 -4.22 4.98 18.55
CA PHE A 204 -3.95 6.10 19.44
C PHE A 204 -4.74 5.99 20.74
N LYS A 205 -4.30 6.71 21.77
CA LYS A 205 -4.99 6.75 23.06
C LYS A 205 -5.51 8.16 23.34
N PHE A 206 -6.79 8.25 23.66
CA PHE A 206 -7.45 9.49 24.03
C PHE A 206 -8.46 9.22 25.15
N ASP A 207 -8.44 10.04 26.20
CA ASP A 207 -9.29 9.96 27.39
C ASP A 207 -9.40 8.53 27.95
N ASN A 208 -8.23 7.92 28.22
CA ASN A 208 -8.07 6.54 28.69
C ASN A 208 -8.71 5.44 27.80
N SER A 209 -9.15 5.80 26.60
CA SER A 209 -9.68 4.88 25.60
C SER A 209 -8.70 4.70 24.45
N PHE A 210 -8.71 3.51 23.85
CA PHE A 210 -7.92 3.20 22.67
C PHE A 210 -8.77 3.38 21.41
N PHE A 211 -8.20 4.01 20.42
CA PHE A 211 -8.79 4.14 19.10
C PHE A 211 -7.91 3.35 18.14
N ILE A 212 -8.49 2.31 17.55
CA ILE A 212 -7.80 1.37 16.67
C ILE A 212 -8.40 1.52 15.28
N GLY A 213 -7.57 1.71 14.26
CA GLY A 213 -8.08 2.02 12.94
C GLY A 213 -7.51 1.22 11.79
N GLU A 214 -8.34 1.05 10.78
CA GLU A 214 -8.01 0.49 9.48
C GLU A 214 -8.24 1.57 8.42
N HIS A 215 -7.31 1.66 7.48
CA HIS A 215 -7.36 2.58 6.35
C HIS A 215 -7.46 1.81 5.04
N LYS A 216 -8.42 2.20 4.20
CA LYS A 216 -8.56 1.65 2.84
C LYS A 216 -8.70 2.78 1.85
N TYR A 217 -7.97 2.65 0.76
CA TYR A 217 -8.14 3.48 -0.43
C TYR A 217 -8.91 2.68 -1.48
N LEU A 218 -10.14 3.08 -1.80
CA LEU A 218 -11.00 2.42 -2.79
C LEU A 218 -10.99 3.18 -4.11
N LYS A 219 -10.84 2.46 -5.21
CA LYS A 219 -10.73 3.02 -6.57
C LYS A 219 -11.95 2.78 -7.44
N GLU A 220 -12.64 1.67 -7.19
CA GLU A 220 -13.72 1.17 -8.04
C GLU A 220 -14.65 0.28 -7.22
N PHE A 221 -15.81 -0.04 -7.80
CA PHE A 221 -16.73 -1.03 -7.23
C PHE A 221 -16.50 -2.41 -7.85
N GLY A 222 -16.61 -3.45 -7.03
CA GLY A 222 -16.64 -4.85 -7.49
C GLY A 222 -15.38 -5.66 -7.19
N GLY A 223 -15.46 -6.96 -7.46
CA GLY A 223 -14.35 -7.91 -7.30
C GLY A 223 -13.74 -7.91 -5.89
N ALA A 224 -12.41 -7.88 -5.84
CA ALA A 224 -11.62 -7.91 -4.60
C ALA A 224 -11.89 -6.72 -3.65
N GLN A 225 -12.37 -5.57 -4.15
CA GLN A 225 -12.65 -4.41 -3.30
C GLN A 225 -13.92 -4.59 -2.46
N SER A 226 -14.90 -5.37 -2.94
CA SER A 226 -16.09 -5.72 -2.14
C SER A 226 -15.71 -6.47 -0.87
N LYS A 227 -14.67 -7.33 -0.93
CA LYS A 227 -14.14 -8.02 0.24
C LYS A 227 -13.51 -7.03 1.23
N GLN A 228 -12.72 -6.07 0.75
CA GLN A 228 -12.09 -5.06 1.60
C GLN A 228 -13.11 -4.17 2.32
N ILE A 229 -14.22 -3.86 1.65
CA ILE A 229 -15.38 -3.17 2.23
C ILE A 229 -16.00 -4.00 3.36
N LEU A 230 -16.28 -5.28 3.10
CA LEU A 230 -16.88 -6.14 4.12
C LEU A 230 -15.93 -6.32 5.32
N GLU A 231 -14.61 -6.33 5.06
CA GLU A 231 -13.59 -6.33 6.12
C GLU A 231 -13.68 -5.06 7.00
N THR A 232 -13.88 -3.87 6.42
CA THR A 232 -14.00 -2.63 7.21
C THR A 232 -15.33 -2.52 7.94
N ILE A 233 -16.43 -2.97 7.34
CA ILE A 233 -17.74 -3.07 8.01
C ILE A 233 -17.65 -4.04 9.19
N LYS A 234 -17.07 -5.23 8.98
CA LYS A 234 -16.81 -6.20 10.05
C LYS A 234 -15.90 -5.62 11.13
N PHE A 235 -14.86 -4.87 10.76
CA PHE A 235 -13.94 -4.23 11.71
C PHE A 235 -14.68 -3.30 12.68
N ILE A 236 -15.58 -2.44 12.20
CA ILE A 236 -16.34 -1.53 13.07
C ILE A 236 -17.52 -2.18 13.79
N SER A 237 -17.85 -3.43 13.51
CA SER A 237 -18.88 -4.17 14.25
C SER A 237 -18.38 -4.73 15.60
N TYR A 238 -17.07 -4.80 15.82
CA TYR A 238 -16.50 -5.26 17.09
C TYR A 238 -16.78 -4.25 18.21
N ASN A 239 -17.11 -4.73 19.40
CA ASN A 239 -17.44 -3.86 20.52
C ASN A 239 -16.73 -4.34 21.79
N GLU A 240 -15.68 -3.60 22.18
CA GLU A 240 -14.89 -3.89 23.38
C GLU A 240 -14.88 -2.68 24.30
N ASN A 241 -14.80 -2.92 25.61
CA ASN A 241 -14.74 -1.84 26.61
C ASN A 241 -13.47 -1.00 26.40
N ASN A 242 -13.61 0.33 26.47
CA ASN A 242 -12.53 1.31 26.27
C ASN A 242 -11.79 1.21 24.92
N ILE A 243 -12.37 0.55 23.92
CA ILE A 243 -11.84 0.50 22.55
C ILE A 243 -12.87 1.07 21.59
N TYR A 244 -12.41 1.95 20.70
CA TYR A 244 -13.17 2.49 19.58
C TYR A 244 -12.51 2.03 18.28
N TYR A 245 -13.30 1.42 17.41
CA TYR A 245 -12.86 1.02 16.08
C TYR A 245 -13.14 2.14 15.07
N ILE A 246 -12.18 2.43 14.19
CA ILE A 246 -12.29 3.43 13.14
C ILE A 246 -12.00 2.80 11.79
N SER A 247 -12.95 2.83 10.86
CA SER A 247 -12.67 2.55 9.45
C SER A 247 -12.61 3.84 8.66
N ILE A 248 -11.44 4.14 8.09
CA ILE A 248 -11.22 5.28 7.21
C ILE A 248 -11.20 4.77 5.77
N ILE A 249 -12.20 5.18 4.99
CA ILE A 249 -12.30 4.85 3.57
C ILE A 249 -12.03 6.11 2.77
N GLU A 250 -10.87 6.16 2.13
CA GLU A 250 -10.56 7.21 1.18
C GLU A 250 -11.02 6.81 -0.22
N SER A 251 -11.95 7.58 -0.76
CA SER A 251 -12.44 7.34 -2.10
C SER A 251 -13.24 8.50 -2.66
N PHE A 252 -12.97 8.85 -3.92
CA PHE A 252 -13.80 9.78 -4.68
C PHE A 252 -15.23 9.24 -4.94
N ILE A 253 -15.46 7.93 -4.69
CA ILE A 253 -16.78 7.27 -4.77
C ILE A 253 -17.37 6.93 -3.38
N PHE A 254 -16.88 7.52 -2.29
CA PHE A 254 -17.34 7.22 -0.92
C PHE A 254 -18.86 7.37 -0.74
N GLU A 255 -19.47 8.41 -1.31
CA GLU A 255 -20.93 8.63 -1.25
C GLU A 255 -21.71 7.48 -1.92
N LYS A 256 -21.36 7.15 -3.17
CA LYS A 256 -21.98 6.03 -3.91
C LYS A 256 -21.80 4.70 -3.17
N PHE A 257 -20.68 4.56 -2.47
CA PHE A 257 -20.42 3.40 -1.62
C PHE A 257 -21.40 3.35 -0.45
N PHE A 258 -21.57 4.48 0.25
CA PHE A 258 -22.49 4.57 1.36
C PHE A 258 -23.92 4.28 0.92
N GLU A 259 -24.40 4.85 -0.19
CA GLU A 259 -25.74 4.60 -0.72
C GLU A 259 -26.01 3.09 -0.87
N LYS A 260 -25.06 2.35 -1.46
CA LYS A 260 -25.18 0.91 -1.72
C LYS A 260 -25.18 0.06 -0.44
N ASN A 261 -24.55 0.51 0.64
CA ASN A 261 -24.37 -0.26 1.88
C ASN A 261 -25.06 0.39 3.08
N SER A 262 -25.91 1.38 2.83
CA SER A 262 -26.50 2.26 3.86
C SER A 262 -27.30 1.48 4.89
N GLY A 263 -28.04 0.44 4.51
CA GLY A 263 -28.83 -0.38 5.43
C GLY A 263 -27.98 -1.05 6.51
N GLU A 264 -26.93 -1.78 6.11
CA GLU A 264 -26.04 -2.49 7.04
C GLU A 264 -25.20 -1.52 7.88
N LEU A 265 -24.63 -0.49 7.25
CA LEU A 265 -23.86 0.54 7.94
C LEU A 265 -24.71 1.30 8.96
N ASN A 266 -25.93 1.71 8.60
CA ASN A 266 -26.82 2.42 9.53
C ASN A 266 -27.20 1.56 10.72
N LYS A 267 -27.43 0.25 10.51
CA LYS A 267 -27.69 -0.70 11.59
C LYS A 267 -26.51 -0.77 12.55
N ILE A 268 -25.31 -1.08 12.03
CA ILE A 268 -24.10 -1.21 12.85
C ILE A 268 -23.80 0.10 13.59
N LEU A 269 -23.84 1.24 12.91
CA LEU A 269 -23.55 2.53 13.52
C LEU A 269 -24.63 2.98 14.51
N SER A 270 -25.86 2.50 14.41
CA SER A 270 -26.89 2.76 15.42
C SER A 270 -26.68 1.99 16.72
N GLU A 271 -26.01 0.84 16.64
CA GLU A 271 -25.76 -0.08 17.76
C GLU A 271 -24.32 0.02 18.30
N SER A 272 -23.46 0.81 17.63
CA SER A 272 -22.03 0.87 17.90
C SER A 272 -21.55 2.29 18.23
N LYS A 273 -20.52 2.38 19.09
CA LYS A 273 -19.77 3.61 19.38
C LYS A 273 -18.64 3.89 18.37
N ASN A 274 -18.45 3.00 17.40
CA ASN A 274 -17.36 3.02 16.44
C ASN A 274 -17.64 3.98 15.26
N PHE A 275 -16.59 4.27 14.48
CA PHE A 275 -16.61 5.29 13.44
C PHE A 275 -16.37 4.70 12.06
N TYR A 276 -17.16 5.17 11.09
CA TYR A 276 -16.97 4.92 9.67
C TYR A 276 -16.94 6.26 8.95
N CYS A 277 -15.80 6.60 8.37
CA CYS A 277 -15.60 7.92 7.78
C CYS A 277 -14.65 7.89 6.60
N ASN A 278 -14.62 8.99 5.86
CA ASN A 278 -13.52 9.34 4.97
C ASN A 278 -12.48 10.21 5.70
N LYS A 279 -11.50 10.73 4.97
CA LYS A 279 -10.43 11.58 5.54
C LYS A 279 -10.98 12.83 6.23
N GLU A 280 -11.93 13.53 5.62
CA GLU A 280 -12.48 14.76 6.21
C GLU A 280 -13.30 14.46 7.48
N GLY A 281 -14.08 13.38 7.50
CA GLY A 281 -14.77 12.93 8.71
C GLY A 281 -13.78 12.52 9.81
N PHE A 282 -12.66 11.88 9.47
CA PHE A 282 -11.61 11.58 10.44
C PHE A 282 -10.98 12.84 11.02
N LYS A 283 -10.67 13.87 10.22
CA LYS A 283 -10.22 15.18 10.74
C LYS A 283 -11.22 15.78 11.71
N LYS A 284 -12.52 15.75 11.37
CA LYS A 284 -13.58 16.27 12.25
C LYS A 284 -13.70 15.47 13.55
N LEU A 285 -13.52 14.14 13.48
CA LEU A 285 -13.46 13.28 14.66
C LEU A 285 -12.31 13.71 15.56
N ILE A 286 -11.08 13.77 15.04
CA ILE A 286 -9.88 14.12 15.81
C ILE A 286 -9.99 15.53 16.40
N ASN A 287 -10.49 16.51 15.66
CA ASN A 287 -10.70 17.87 16.18
C ASN A 287 -11.78 17.95 17.27
N SER A 288 -12.62 16.92 17.41
CA SER A 288 -13.70 16.85 18.41
C SER A 288 -13.33 16.05 19.67
N LEU A 289 -12.14 15.43 19.67
CA LEU A 289 -11.55 14.77 20.83
C LEU A 289 -10.90 15.86 21.69
#